data_AF-A0A1A6XP12-F1
#
_entry.id   AF-A0A1A6XP12-F1
#
_cell.length_a   1.000
_cell.length_b   1.000
_cell.length_c   1.000
_cell.angle_alpha   90.00
_cell.angle_beta   90.00
_cell.angle_gamma   90.00
#
_symmetry.space_group_name_H-M   'P 1'
#
loop_
_entity.id
_entity.type
_entity.pdbx_description
1 polymer ?
#
loop_
_entity_poly.entity_id
_entity_poly.type
_entity_poly.pdbx_seq_one_letter_code
_entity_poly.pdbx_strand_id
1 'polypeptide(L)'
;MGPDQLRAFARSILDRKLRAGWRREQILRIEYEGFTGPAHAGYLISAGKISVCQENQYLIRHTDAWAVTFRMADLLRDEPAPPPAAPAQLDLFA
;
A
#
# COMPACT_ATOMS: atom_id res chain seq x y z
N MET A 1 2.73 14.59 -4.18
CA MET A 1 2.29 13.61 -3.15
C MET A 1 3.38 13.33 -2.12
N GLY A 2 3.18 13.62 -0.85
CA GLY A 2 4.15 13.21 0.18
C GLY A 2 4.39 11.68 0.22
N PRO A 3 5.48 11.20 0.85
CA PRO A 3 5.80 9.77 0.95
C PRO A 3 4.67 8.94 1.60
N ASP A 4 3.97 9.51 2.59
CA ASP A 4 2.81 8.84 3.22
C ASP A 4 1.62 8.69 2.28
N GLN A 5 1.38 9.66 1.40
CA GLN A 5 0.32 9.57 0.38
C GLN A 5 0.63 8.47 -0.64
N LEU A 6 1.90 8.33 -1.04
CA LEU A 6 2.34 7.25 -1.93
C LEU A 6 2.21 5.87 -1.26
N ARG A 7 2.50 5.79 0.05
CA ARG A 7 2.29 4.58 0.84
C ARG A 7 0.82 4.19 0.93
N ALA A 8 -0.05 5.16 1.23
CA ALA A 8 -1.50 4.96 1.27
C ALA A 8 -2.05 4.54 -0.11
N PHE A 9 -1.54 5.14 -1.18
CA PHE A 9 -1.91 4.75 -2.55
C PHE A 9 -1.48 3.32 -2.87
N ALA A 10 -0.22 2.95 -2.57
CA ALA A 10 0.26 1.58 -2.72
C ALA A 10 -0.58 0.56 -1.93
N ARG A 11 -0.94 0.89 -0.67
CA ARG A 11 -1.83 0.06 0.16
C ARG A 11 -3.21 -0.09 -0.47
N SER A 12 -3.78 0.99 -1.01
CA SER A 12 -5.11 0.96 -1.63
C SER A 12 -5.21 0.00 -2.83
N ILE A 13 -4.10 -0.18 -3.56
CA ILE A 13 -4.00 -1.14 -4.67
C ILE A 13 -4.07 -2.57 -4.13
N LEU A 14 -3.35 -2.86 -3.04
CA LEU A 14 -3.37 -4.18 -2.41
C LEU A 14 -4.73 -4.46 -1.75
N ASP A 15 -5.33 -3.47 -1.10
CA ASP A 15 -6.67 -3.57 -0.49
C ASP A 15 -7.75 -3.85 -1.52
N ARG A 16 -7.63 -3.31 -2.75
CA ARG A 16 -8.54 -3.63 -3.85
C ARG A 16 -8.47 -5.12 -4.22
N LYS A 17 -7.28 -5.73 -4.21
CA LYS A 17 -7.11 -7.17 -4.46
C LYS A 17 -7.70 -8.01 -3.34
N LEU A 18 -7.46 -7.63 -2.08
CA LEU A 18 -8.07 -8.28 -0.92
C LEU A 18 -9.61 -8.25 -1.00
N ARG A 19 -10.19 -7.10 -1.34
CA ARG A 19 -11.65 -6.97 -1.55
C ARG A 19 -12.17 -7.78 -2.74
N ALA A 20 -11.33 -8.03 -3.75
CA ALA A 20 -11.65 -8.92 -4.86
C ALA A 20 -11.50 -10.42 -4.51
N GLY A 21 -11.24 -10.76 -3.24
CA GLY A 21 -11.17 -12.15 -2.76
C GLY A 21 -9.78 -12.79 -2.83
N TRP A 22 -8.74 -12.02 -3.16
CA TRP A 22 -7.38 -12.54 -3.19
C TRP A 22 -6.86 -12.75 -1.76
N ARG A 23 -6.14 -13.85 -1.55
CA ARG A 23 -5.43 -14.09 -0.28
C ARG A 23 -4.12 -13.33 -0.23
N ARG A 24 -3.66 -13.01 0.99
CA ARG A 24 -2.38 -12.32 1.22
C ARG A 24 -1.22 -13.06 0.56
N GLU A 25 -1.17 -14.40 0.64
CA GLU A 25 -0.07 -15.17 0.02
C GLU A 25 -0.09 -15.09 -1.51
N GLN A 26 -1.28 -15.01 -2.11
CA GLN A 26 -1.43 -14.88 -3.57
C GLN A 26 -0.96 -13.51 -4.04
N ILE A 27 -1.31 -12.45 -3.30
CA ILE A 27 -0.86 -11.09 -3.58
C ILE A 27 0.68 -11.00 -3.50
N LEU A 28 1.30 -11.60 -2.49
CA LEU A 28 2.76 -11.61 -2.33
C LEU A 28 3.50 -12.40 -3.43
N ARG A 29 2.81 -13.31 -4.12
CA ARG A 29 3.35 -14.15 -5.21
C ARG A 29 3.13 -13.56 -6.59
N ILE A 30 2.59 -12.36 -6.72
CA ILE A 30 2.47 -11.68 -8.01
C ILE A 30 3.88 -11.49 -8.59
N GLU A 31 4.16 -12.17 -9.69
CA GLU A 31 5.46 -12.11 -10.38
C GLU A 31 5.64 -10.75 -11.06
N TYR A 32 4.61 -10.31 -11.79
CA TYR A 32 4.60 -9.04 -12.50
C TYR A 32 3.16 -8.53 -12.70
N GLU A 33 2.92 -7.27 -12.33
CA GLU A 33 1.70 -6.55 -12.66
C GLU A 33 1.99 -5.05 -12.73
N GLY A 34 1.68 -4.40 -13.85
CA GLY A 34 1.92 -2.97 -14.02
C GLY A 34 0.66 -2.27 -14.51
N PHE A 35 0.43 -1.07 -14.02
CA PHE A 35 -0.58 -0.16 -14.55
C PHE A 35 0.03 1.22 -14.79
N THR A 36 -0.11 1.69 -16.02
CA THR A 36 0.26 3.04 -16.44
C THR A 36 -0.94 3.61 -17.19
N GLY A 37 -1.48 4.74 -16.73
CA GLY A 37 -2.65 5.37 -17.35
C GLY A 37 -2.57 6.88 -17.26
N PRO A 38 -3.18 7.61 -18.22
CA PRO A 38 -3.06 9.08 -18.31
C PRO A 38 -3.76 9.85 -17.18
N ALA A 39 -4.54 9.17 -16.33
CA ALA A 39 -5.38 9.78 -15.30
C ALA A 39 -4.97 9.46 -13.85
N HIS A 40 -4.02 8.53 -13.64
CA HIS A 40 -3.62 8.08 -12.30
C HIS A 40 -2.13 7.86 -12.18
N ALA A 41 -1.60 8.04 -10.96
CA ALA A 41 -0.28 7.57 -10.58
C ALA A 41 -0.11 6.09 -10.98
N GLY A 42 0.87 5.80 -11.82
CA GLY A 42 1.13 4.42 -12.23
C GLY A 42 1.72 3.60 -11.08
N TYR A 43 1.61 2.28 -11.19
CA TYR A 43 2.28 1.35 -10.29
C TYR A 43 2.89 0.14 -11.01
N LEU A 44 3.90 -0.44 -10.40
CA LEU A 44 4.51 -1.70 -10.80
C LEU A 44 4.64 -2.61 -9.58
N ILE A 45 4.05 -3.80 -9.66
CA ILE A 45 4.27 -4.91 -8.75
C ILE A 45 5.22 -5.91 -9.41
N SER A 46 6.33 -6.22 -8.73
CA SER A 46 7.13 -7.40 -9.08
C SER A 46 7.92 -7.88 -7.87
N ALA A 47 8.22 -9.17 -7.83
CA ALA A 47 9.09 -9.79 -6.81
C ALA A 47 8.74 -9.38 -5.36
N GLY A 48 7.44 -9.33 -5.03
CA GLY A 48 6.95 -8.96 -3.69
C GLY A 48 7.11 -7.48 -3.31
N LYS A 49 7.38 -6.62 -4.29
CA LYS A 49 7.50 -5.16 -4.13
C LYS A 49 6.46 -4.46 -4.98
N ILE A 50 6.04 -3.28 -4.54
CA ILE A 50 5.22 -2.36 -5.31
C ILE A 50 5.94 -1.01 -5.42
N SER A 51 6.10 -0.51 -6.64
CA SER A 51 6.60 0.82 -6.94
C SER A 51 5.46 1.70 -7.41
N VAL A 52 5.41 2.93 -6.92
CA VAL A 52 4.40 3.93 -7.28
C VAL A 52 5.08 5.25 -7.64
N CYS A 53 4.53 5.91 -8.65
CA CYS A 53 5.14 7.09 -9.25
C CYS A 53 4.20 8.28 -9.19
N GLN A 54 4.78 9.45 -8.97
CA GLN A 54 4.05 10.67 -8.61
C GLN A 54 3.45 11.42 -9.82
N GLU A 55 3.98 11.19 -11.02
CA GLU A 55 3.65 11.97 -12.23
C GLU A 55 3.52 11.07 -13.46
N ASN A 56 2.92 11.61 -14.53
CA ASN A 56 2.62 11.05 -15.86
C ASN A 56 3.81 10.34 -16.53
N GLN A 57 4.23 9.22 -15.96
CA GLN A 57 5.34 8.42 -16.43
C GLN A 57 4.76 7.12 -16.99
N TYR A 58 4.92 6.94 -18.30
CA TYR A 58 4.35 5.82 -19.04
C TYR A 58 5.12 4.50 -18.83
N LEU A 59 6.22 4.51 -18.08
CA LEU A 59 7.04 3.34 -17.83
C LEU A 59 7.71 3.39 -16.47
N ILE A 60 7.30 2.52 -15.54
CA ILE A 60 7.85 2.45 -14.18
C ILE A 60 8.83 1.30 -14.08
N ARG A 61 10.04 1.55 -13.55
CA ARG A 61 10.99 0.50 -13.12
C ARG A 61 11.31 0.67 -11.64
N HIS A 62 11.55 -0.44 -10.94
CA HIS A 62 11.91 -0.42 -9.51
C HIS A 62 13.20 0.35 -9.19
N THR A 63 14.07 0.52 -10.19
CA THR A 63 15.37 1.20 -10.07
C THR A 63 15.29 2.71 -10.32
N ASP A 64 14.13 3.19 -10.76
CA ASP A 64 14.00 4.59 -11.15
C ASP A 64 13.99 5.49 -9.91
N ALA A 65 14.81 6.55 -9.92
CA ALA A 65 14.97 7.47 -8.81
C ALA A 65 13.67 8.23 -8.43
N TRP A 66 12.70 8.24 -9.35
CA TRP A 66 11.40 8.89 -9.22
C TRP A 66 10.26 7.91 -8.86
N ALA A 67 10.58 6.63 -8.65
CA ALA A 67 9.65 5.60 -8.20
C ALA A 67 9.88 5.27 -6.72
N VAL A 68 8.84 5.39 -5.90
CA VAL A 68 8.93 4.98 -4.49
C VAL A 68 8.52 3.53 -4.37
N THR A 69 9.43 2.70 -3.87
CA THR A 69 9.27 1.25 -3.80
C THR A 69 9.03 0.79 -2.37
N PHE A 70 7.96 0.02 -2.17
CA PHE A 70 7.59 -0.56 -0.88
C PHE A 70 7.61 -2.09 -0.97
N ARG A 71 7.97 -2.76 0.14
CA ARG A 71 7.74 -4.21 0.26
C ARG A 71 6.27 -4.45 0.53
N MET A 72 5.64 -5.33 -0.25
CA MET A 72 4.22 -5.63 -0.10
C MET A 72 3.90 -6.29 1.24
N ALA A 73 4.83 -7.10 1.77
CA ALA A 73 4.71 -7.69 3.09
C ALA A 73 4.58 -6.64 4.20
N ASP A 74 5.26 -5.49 4.07
CA ASP A 74 5.20 -4.42 5.07
C ASP A 74 3.90 -3.61 4.96
N LEU A 75 3.33 -3.51 3.75
CA LEU A 75 2.05 -2.84 3.51
C LEU A 75 0.84 -3.69 3.90
N LEU A 76 0.99 -5.01 3.88
CA LEU A 76 -0.05 -5.99 4.23
C LEU A 76 -0.03 -6.40 5.71
N ARG A 77 1.00 -6.01 6.46
CA ARG A 77 1.00 -6.14 7.92
C ARG A 77 -0.09 -5.24 8.46
N ASP A 78 -0.97 -5.82 9.27
CA ASP A 78 -1.98 -5.07 9.99
C ASP A 78 -1.30 -3.92 10.74
N GLU A 79 -1.84 -2.71 10.58
CA GLU A 79 -1.46 -1.55 11.37
C GLU A 79 -1.46 -1.99 12.86
N PRO A 80 -0.47 -1.59 13.68
CA PRO A 80 -0.56 -1.90 15.10
C PRO A 80 -1.94 -1.44 15.57
N ALA A 81 -2.73 -2.39 16.06
CA ALA A 81 -4.06 -2.10 16.57
C ALA A 81 -3.94 -0.86 17.47
N PRO A 82 -4.81 0.15 17.33
CA PRO A 82 -4.76 1.30 18.23
C PRO A 82 -4.70 0.74 19.66
N PRO A 83 -3.81 1.27 20.52
CA PRO A 83 -3.67 0.75 21.87
C PRO A 83 -5.07 0.68 22.48
N PRO A 84 -5.40 -0.41 23.21
CA PRO A 84 -6.74 -0.57 23.75
C PRO A 84 -7.13 0.72 24.46
N ALA A 85 -8.25 1.30 24.06
CA ALA A 85 -8.75 2.52 24.67
C ALA A 85 -8.71 2.32 26.17
N ALA A 86 -7.98 3.19 26.88
CA ALA A 86 -7.87 3.10 28.33
C ALA A 86 -9.29 2.96 28.90
N PRO A 87 -9.53 2.02 29.85
CA PRO A 87 -10.85 1.83 30.39
C PRO A 87 -11.36 3.19 30.89
N ALA A 88 -12.56 3.56 30.46
CA ALA A 88 -13.22 4.77 30.93
C ALA A 88 -13.17 4.77 32.46
N GLN A 89 -12.44 5.71 33.05
CA GLN A 89 -12.54 5.94 34.48
C GLN A 89 -13.99 6.36 34.74
N LEU A 90 -14.76 5.43 35.32
CA LEU A 90 -16.03 5.75 35.95
C LEU A 90 -15.71 6.72 37.08
N ASP A 91 -16.03 7.99 36.87
CA ASP A 91 -16.00 9.00 37.93
C ASP A 91 -17.03 8.60 38.98
N LEU A 92 -16.55 8.08 40.10
CA LEU A 92 -17.35 7.50 41.19
C LEU A 92 -17.84 8.56 42.20
N PHE A 93 -17.83 9.84 41.80
CA PHE A 93 -18.13 10.99 42.68
C PHE A 93 -19.05 12.03 42.03
N ALA A 94 -20.06 11.59 41.25
CA ALA A 94 -21.18 12.43 40.82
C ALA A 94 -22.45 12.09 41.61
#